data_AF-A0A2H9U6A5-F1
#
_entry.id   AF-A0A2H9U6A5-F1
#
_cell.length_a   1.000
_cell.length_b   1.000
_cell.length_c   1.000
_cell.angle_alpha   90.00
_cell.angle_beta   90.00
_cell.angle_gamma   90.00
#
_symmetry.space_group_name_H-M   'P 1'
#
loop_
_entity.id
_entity.type
_entity.pdbx_description
1 polymer ?
#
loop_
_entity_poly.entity_id
_entity_poly.type
_entity_poly.pdbx_seq_one_letter_code
_entity_poly.pdbx_strand_id
1 'polypeptide(L)'
;MTDDPWALCHLDDSFDASLLGRKGAQIQWFEERRGVIAFLQEDFVDQLADIGELDDDQIEQARSRFALLVEQSTDDRILMDAINDLASGLRRIAWLGPLSELAEVSDEFASGLRRYFWSQYDGDEDDPDGWVPEELWPQLVECAQEYMEEGDF
;
A
#
# COMPACT_ATOMS: atom_id res chain seq x y z
N MET A 1 -18.49 8.42 12.62
CA MET A 1 -17.29 7.58 12.66
C MET A 1 -16.91 7.46 11.22
N THR A 2 -15.98 8.31 10.80
CA THR A 2 -15.36 8.22 9.49
C THR A 2 -14.44 7.01 9.59
N ASP A 3 -14.62 6.02 8.71
CA ASP A 3 -13.72 4.88 8.66
C ASP A 3 -12.32 5.41 8.28
N ASP A 4 -11.28 5.07 9.05
CA ASP A 4 -9.88 5.46 8.81
C ASP A 4 -9.10 4.24 8.28
N PRO A 5 -9.34 3.84 7.00
CA PRO A 5 -8.78 2.62 6.45
C PRO A 5 -7.28 2.75 6.24
N TRP A 6 -6.62 1.59 6.19
CA TRP A 6 -5.19 1.45 6.00
C TRP A 6 -4.85 1.13 4.55
N ALA A 7 -3.90 1.85 3.98
CA ALA A 7 -3.43 1.66 2.62
C ALA A 7 -2.13 0.86 2.57
N LEU A 8 -2.12 -0.18 1.73
CA LEU A 8 -0.93 -0.89 1.28
C LEU A 8 -0.78 -0.71 -0.23
N CYS A 9 0.39 -0.28 -0.67
CA CYS A 9 0.71 -0.15 -2.08
C CYS A 9 1.51 -1.35 -2.57
N HIS A 10 1.06 -1.98 -3.64
CA HIS A 10 1.81 -2.96 -4.40
C HIS A 10 2.56 -2.27 -5.53
N LEU A 11 3.89 -2.33 -5.50
CA LEU A 11 4.76 -1.80 -6.53
C LEU A 11 5.05 -2.92 -7.55
N ASP A 12 4.73 -2.69 -8.82
CA ASP A 12 5.07 -3.63 -9.88
C ASP A 12 6.51 -3.43 -10.33
N ASP A 13 7.43 -4.03 -9.57
CA ASP A 13 8.85 -4.16 -9.94
C ASP A 13 9.13 -5.47 -10.72
N SER A 14 8.09 -6.26 -11.02
CA SER A 14 8.25 -7.56 -11.65
C SER A 14 8.48 -7.41 -13.16
N PHE A 15 9.46 -8.14 -13.70
CA PHE A 15 9.82 -8.06 -15.13
C PHE A 15 8.72 -8.61 -16.05
N ASP A 16 7.72 -9.29 -15.49
CA ASP A 16 6.58 -9.90 -16.19
C ASP A 16 5.27 -9.22 -15.73
N ALA A 17 4.97 -8.08 -16.35
CA ALA A 17 3.81 -7.22 -16.11
C ALA A 17 2.43 -7.87 -16.45
N SER A 18 2.25 -9.17 -16.22
CA SER A 18 1.17 -9.95 -16.85
C SER A 18 0.14 -10.57 -15.89
N LEU A 19 0.27 -10.51 -14.57
CA LEU A 19 -0.73 -11.14 -13.69
C LEU A 19 -1.93 -10.24 -13.34
N LEU A 20 -1.78 -8.91 -13.44
CA LEU A 20 -2.86 -7.97 -13.09
C LEU A 20 -3.42 -7.16 -14.29
N GLY A 21 -2.87 -7.33 -15.49
CA GLY A 21 -3.41 -6.73 -16.73
C GLY A 21 -3.37 -5.19 -16.80
N ARG A 22 -2.78 -4.51 -15.82
CA ARG A 22 -2.49 -3.07 -15.82
C ARG A 22 -1.04 -2.87 -15.42
N LYS A 23 -0.29 -2.10 -16.22
CA LYS A 23 1.00 -1.56 -15.80
C LYS A 23 0.74 -0.58 -14.65
N GLY A 24 1.48 -0.70 -13.55
CA GLY A 24 1.49 0.33 -12.51
C GLY A 24 1.37 -0.21 -11.10
N ALA A 25 1.64 0.66 -10.14
CA ALA A 25 1.45 0.37 -8.74
C ALA A 25 -0.07 0.36 -8.39
N GLN A 26 -0.47 -0.41 -7.39
CA GLN A 26 -1.87 -0.56 -6.98
C GLN A 26 -2.04 -0.36 -5.48
N ILE A 27 -3.10 0.33 -5.06
CA ILE A 27 -3.42 0.47 -3.64
C ILE A 27 -4.49 -0.54 -3.24
N GLN A 28 -4.26 -1.19 -2.11
CA GLN A 28 -5.22 -2.03 -1.43
C GLN A 28 -5.58 -1.39 -0.09
N TRP A 29 -6.88 -1.24 0.15
CA TRP A 29 -7.44 -0.66 1.37
C TRP A 29 -7.89 -1.74 2.34
N PHE A 30 -7.65 -1.52 3.63
CA PHE A 30 -8.04 -2.40 4.73
C PHE A 30 -8.79 -1.60 5.79
N GLU A 31 -9.76 -2.21 6.46
CA GLU A 31 -10.52 -1.52 7.52
C GLU A 31 -9.64 -1.08 8.69
N GLU A 32 -8.63 -1.88 9.02
CA GLU A 32 -7.69 -1.60 10.12
C GLU A 32 -6.31 -2.20 9.86
N ARG A 33 -5.29 -1.70 10.58
CA ARG A 33 -3.91 -2.22 10.55
C ARG A 33 -3.83 -3.74 10.66
N ARG A 34 -4.67 -4.35 11.51
CA ARG A 34 -4.68 -5.81 11.70
C ARG A 34 -5.04 -6.56 10.42
N GLY A 35 -5.89 -5.98 9.58
CA GLY A 35 -6.23 -6.52 8.27
C GLY A 35 -5.01 -6.56 7.34
N VAL A 36 -4.20 -5.48 7.33
CA VAL A 36 -2.94 -5.44 6.56
C VAL A 36 -1.99 -6.56 7.02
N ILE A 37 -1.83 -6.71 8.34
CA ILE A 37 -0.95 -7.75 8.91
C ILE A 37 -1.43 -9.15 8.56
N ALA A 38 -2.74 -9.41 8.63
CA ALA A 38 -3.31 -10.71 8.27
C ALA A 38 -3.03 -11.04 6.79
N PHE A 39 -3.26 -10.07 5.89
CA PHE A 39 -2.94 -10.20 4.47
C PHE A 39 -1.46 -10.53 4.23
N LEU A 40 -0.54 -9.85 4.94
CA LEU A 40 0.90 -10.09 4.80
C LEU A 40 1.31 -11.50 5.25
N GLN A 41 0.63 -12.08 6.24
CA GLN A 41 0.92 -13.42 6.76
C GLN A 41 0.26 -14.54 5.95
N GLU A 42 -0.77 -14.21 5.18
CA GLU A 42 -1.54 -15.16 4.40
C GLU A 42 -1.44 -14.90 2.89
N ASP A 43 -2.34 -14.08 2.35
CA ASP A 43 -2.49 -13.88 0.92
C ASP A 43 -1.21 -13.40 0.23
N PHE A 44 -0.41 -12.55 0.88
CA PHE A 44 0.83 -12.06 0.28
C PHE A 44 1.87 -13.17 0.15
N VAL A 45 1.95 -14.09 1.12
CA VAL A 45 2.86 -15.24 1.01
C VAL A 45 2.41 -16.16 -0.12
N ASP A 46 1.10 -16.37 -0.29
CA ASP A 46 0.57 -17.16 -1.40
C ASP A 46 0.89 -16.52 -2.75
N GLN A 47 0.77 -15.19 -2.86
CA GLN A 47 1.16 -14.46 -4.06
C GLN A 47 2.66 -14.62 -4.37
N LEU A 48 3.53 -14.52 -3.35
CA LEU A 48 4.96 -14.74 -3.53
C LEU A 48 5.28 -16.18 -3.90
N ALA A 49 4.55 -17.14 -3.33
CA ALA A 49 4.70 -18.56 -3.62
C ALA A 49 4.38 -18.86 -5.08
N ASP A 50 3.28 -18.31 -5.58
CA ASP A 50 2.87 -18.45 -6.98
C ASP A 50 3.91 -17.85 -7.94
N ILE A 51 4.43 -16.65 -7.64
CA ILE A 51 5.41 -15.96 -8.50
C ILE A 51 6.78 -16.66 -8.44
N GLY A 52 7.19 -17.11 -7.26
CA GLY A 52 8.48 -17.77 -7.05
C GLY A 52 8.48 -19.27 -7.35
N GLU A 53 7.33 -19.83 -7.73
CA GLU A 53 7.11 -21.27 -7.92
C GLU A 53 7.56 -22.10 -6.69
N LEU A 54 7.18 -21.66 -5.50
CA LEU A 54 7.54 -22.32 -4.24
C LEU A 54 6.80 -23.64 -4.06
N ASP A 55 7.48 -24.62 -3.48
CA ASP A 55 6.85 -25.86 -2.99
C ASP A 55 6.22 -25.70 -1.60
N ASP A 56 5.41 -26.68 -1.18
CA ASP A 56 4.67 -26.65 0.09
C ASP A 56 5.58 -26.43 1.32
N ASP A 57 6.78 -27.03 1.33
CA ASP A 57 7.74 -26.90 2.43
C ASP A 57 8.33 -25.49 2.47
N GLN A 58 8.57 -24.88 1.30
CA GLN A 58 9.02 -23.49 1.17
C GLN A 58 7.94 -22.50 1.59
N ILE A 59 6.67 -22.77 1.27
CA ILE A 59 5.53 -21.95 1.67
C ILE A 59 5.38 -21.94 3.19
N GLU A 60 5.44 -23.10 3.84
CA GLU A 60 5.35 -23.19 5.31
C GLU A 60 6.50 -22.44 5.99
N GLN A 61 7.71 -22.53 5.44
CA GLN A 61 8.87 -21.78 5.92
C GLN A 61 8.69 -20.26 5.75
N ALA A 62 8.19 -19.82 4.60
CA ALA A 62 7.90 -18.41 4.33
C ALA A 62 6.86 -17.87 5.32
N ARG A 63 5.75 -18.58 5.53
CA ARG A 63 4.71 -18.19 6.51
C ARG A 63 5.28 -18.06 7.92
N SER A 64 6.07 -19.04 8.34
CA SER A 64 6.74 -19.02 9.66
C SER A 64 7.68 -17.81 9.79
N ARG A 65 8.42 -17.49 8.73
CA ARG A 65 9.36 -16.37 8.71
C ARG A 65 8.63 -15.02 8.75
N PHE A 66 7.54 -14.88 8.02
CA PHE A 66 6.69 -13.68 8.00
C PHE A 66 6.02 -13.45 9.35
N ALA A 67 5.47 -14.51 9.96
CA ALA A 67 4.91 -14.44 11.31
C ALA A 67 5.95 -13.93 12.32
N LEU A 68 7.16 -14.46 12.27
CA LEU A 68 8.26 -14.02 13.13
C LEU A 68 8.65 -12.56 12.91
N LEU A 69 8.67 -12.08 11.66
CA LEU A 69 8.94 -10.67 11.36
C LEU A 69 7.89 -9.75 11.97
N VAL A 70 6.61 -10.11 11.82
CA VAL A 70 5.50 -9.34 12.39
C VAL A 70 5.59 -9.29 13.92
N GLU A 71 5.91 -10.39 14.58
CA GLU A 71 6.05 -10.45 16.04
C GLU A 71 7.23 -9.62 16.56
N GLN A 72 8.33 -9.58 15.81
CA GLN A 72 9.57 -8.91 16.23
C GLN A 72 9.61 -7.42 15.85
N SER A 73 8.83 -7.01 14.86
CA SER A 73 8.85 -5.65 14.35
C SER A 73 7.90 -4.76 15.15
N THR A 74 8.44 -3.72 15.77
CA THR A 74 7.65 -2.69 16.46
C THR A 74 7.37 -1.46 15.60
N ASP A 75 7.94 -1.43 14.39
CA ASP A 75 7.89 -0.31 13.46
C ASP A 75 7.51 -0.82 12.06
N ASP A 76 6.52 -0.16 11.45
CA ASP A 76 5.94 -0.59 10.18
C ASP A 76 6.94 -0.44 9.02
N ARG A 77 7.84 0.56 9.07
CA ARG A 77 8.88 0.75 8.04
C ARG A 77 9.91 -0.37 8.11
N ILE A 78 10.38 -0.71 9.32
CA ILE A 78 11.30 -1.84 9.51
C ILE A 78 10.67 -3.15 9.05
N LEU A 79 9.38 -3.36 9.35
CA LEU A 79 8.64 -4.53 8.88
C LEU A 79 8.61 -4.58 7.35
N MET A 80 8.31 -3.47 6.68
CA MET A 80 8.25 -3.41 5.22
C MET A 80 9.61 -3.65 4.56
N ASP A 81 10.68 -3.07 5.10
CA ASP A 81 12.03 -3.31 4.58
C ASP A 81 12.38 -4.80 4.68
N ALA A 82 12.13 -5.43 5.83
CA ALA A 82 12.39 -6.85 6.03
C ALA A 82 11.53 -7.76 5.14
N ILE A 83 10.27 -7.41 4.92
CA ILE A 83 9.38 -8.16 4.02
C ILE A 83 9.83 -8.00 2.56
N ASN A 84 10.16 -6.78 2.13
CA ASN A 84 10.64 -6.52 0.77
C ASN A 84 12.00 -7.20 0.50
N ASP A 85 12.87 -7.30 1.49
CA ASP A 85 14.11 -8.06 1.39
C ASP A 85 13.84 -9.55 1.14
N LEU A 86 12.83 -10.13 1.80
CA LEU A 86 12.43 -11.53 1.57
C LEU A 86 11.73 -11.73 0.22
N ALA A 87 10.94 -10.74 -0.22
CA ALA A 87 10.19 -10.75 -1.46
C ALA A 87 11.01 -10.26 -2.68
N SER A 88 12.30 -10.01 -2.47
CA SER A 88 13.19 -9.42 -3.46
C SER A 88 13.21 -10.19 -4.78
N GLY A 89 12.98 -9.48 -5.88
CA GLY A 89 12.88 -10.06 -7.23
C GLY A 89 11.54 -10.71 -7.56
N LEU A 90 10.59 -10.77 -6.63
CA LEU A 90 9.24 -11.29 -6.85
C LEU A 90 8.22 -10.15 -6.89
N ARG A 91 8.07 -9.43 -5.78
CA ARG A 91 7.11 -8.34 -5.64
C ARG A 91 7.54 -7.38 -4.54
N ARG A 92 7.32 -6.08 -4.76
CA ARG A 92 7.60 -5.06 -3.76
C ARG A 92 6.31 -4.42 -3.26
N ILE A 93 6.27 -4.08 -1.99
CA ILE A 93 5.16 -3.38 -1.35
C ILE A 93 5.65 -2.15 -0.59
N ALA A 94 4.78 -1.16 -0.44
CA ALA A 94 5.01 0.02 0.38
C ALA A 94 3.83 0.23 1.32
N TRP A 95 4.13 0.49 2.59
CA TRP A 95 3.13 0.78 3.60
C TRP A 95 2.85 2.27 3.61
N LEU A 96 1.63 2.64 3.18
CA LEU A 96 1.22 4.03 3.07
C LEU A 96 0.56 4.56 4.35
N GLY A 97 0.13 3.66 5.24
CA GLY A 97 -0.44 4.03 6.54
C GLY A 97 -1.96 4.24 6.48
N PRO A 98 -2.54 4.80 7.55
CA PRO A 98 -3.97 5.12 7.60
C PRO A 98 -4.31 6.31 6.68
N LEU A 99 -5.58 6.39 6.28
CA LEU A 99 -6.10 7.46 5.44
C LEU A 99 -5.91 8.85 6.08
N SER A 100 -6.04 8.93 7.41
CA SER A 100 -5.75 10.14 8.18
C SER A 100 -4.33 10.67 7.95
N GLU A 101 -3.32 9.78 7.91
CA GLU A 101 -1.95 10.18 7.60
C GLU A 101 -1.81 10.66 6.16
N LEU A 102 -2.47 9.99 5.20
CA LEU A 102 -2.48 10.41 3.80
C LEU A 102 -3.18 11.77 3.58
N ALA A 103 -4.18 12.09 4.39
CA ALA A 103 -4.93 13.34 4.33
C ALA A 103 -4.18 14.52 4.98
N GLU A 104 -3.30 14.27 5.95
CA GLU A 104 -2.74 15.32 6.82
C GLU A 104 -1.22 15.44 6.75
N VAL A 105 -0.48 14.33 6.67
CA VAL A 105 0.98 14.31 6.81
C VAL A 105 1.68 14.71 5.51
N SER A 106 2.77 15.46 5.65
CA SER A 106 3.58 15.95 4.52
C SER A 106 4.67 14.95 4.10
N ASP A 107 4.29 13.70 3.87
CA ASP A 107 5.15 12.75 3.15
C ASP A 107 5.07 13.02 1.64
N GLU A 108 6.07 12.56 0.87
CA GLU A 108 6.13 12.76 -0.58
C GLU A 108 4.89 12.19 -1.28
N PHE A 109 4.51 10.96 -0.95
CA PHE A 109 3.32 10.31 -1.51
C PHE A 109 2.03 11.03 -1.08
N ALA A 110 1.85 11.27 0.22
CA ALA A 110 0.67 11.93 0.78
C ALA A 110 0.47 13.34 0.21
N SER A 111 1.56 14.11 0.04
CA SER A 111 1.49 15.43 -0.58
C SER A 111 1.13 15.33 -2.06
N GLY A 112 1.75 14.42 -2.81
CA GLY A 112 1.41 14.17 -4.22
C GLY A 112 -0.06 13.79 -4.42
N LEU A 113 -0.58 12.89 -3.60
CA LEU A 113 -1.99 12.48 -3.60
C LEU A 113 -2.92 13.68 -3.36
N ARG A 114 -2.62 14.53 -2.36
CA ARG A 114 -3.44 15.71 -2.07
C ARG A 114 -3.41 16.75 -3.18
N ARG A 115 -2.24 16.98 -3.81
CA ARG A 115 -2.16 17.84 -5.00
C ARG A 115 -3.02 17.32 -6.13
N TYR A 116 -2.95 16.02 -6.38
CA TYR A 116 -3.77 15.39 -7.42
C TYR A 116 -5.26 15.53 -7.07
N PHE A 117 -5.65 15.22 -5.84
CA PHE A 117 -7.00 15.42 -5.33
C PHE A 117 -7.49 16.86 -5.54
N TRP A 118 -6.77 17.87 -5.03
CA TRP A 118 -7.18 19.27 -5.17
C TRP A 118 -7.15 19.77 -6.62
N SER A 119 -6.36 19.18 -7.50
CA SER A 119 -6.39 19.53 -8.93
C SER A 119 -7.69 19.12 -9.63
N GLN A 120 -8.39 18.12 -9.10
CA GLN A 120 -9.71 17.66 -9.61
C GLN A 120 -10.86 18.48 -9.02
N TYR A 121 -10.66 19.08 -7.84
CA TYR A 121 -11.64 19.91 -7.17
C TYR A 121 -11.40 21.37 -7.53
N ASP A 122 -12.17 21.87 -8.49
CA ASP A 122 -12.05 23.21 -9.08
C ASP A 122 -12.10 24.33 -8.01
N GLY A 123 -10.93 24.71 -7.47
CA GLY A 123 -10.66 26.01 -6.86
C GLY A 123 -11.11 26.29 -5.42
N ASP A 124 -11.47 25.30 -4.60
CA ASP A 124 -11.86 25.57 -3.20
C ASP A 124 -10.67 25.68 -2.23
N GLU A 125 -9.51 25.09 -2.54
CA GLU A 125 -8.31 25.14 -1.69
C GLU A 125 -7.17 25.89 -2.42
N ASP A 126 -6.71 27.01 -1.82
CA ASP A 126 -5.60 27.82 -2.35
C ASP A 126 -4.23 27.11 -2.17
N ASP A 127 -4.16 26.13 -1.28
CA ASP A 127 -2.99 25.29 -1.02
C ASP A 127 -3.13 23.89 -1.65
N PRO A 128 -2.37 23.56 -2.72
CA PRO A 128 -2.46 22.24 -3.35
C PRO A 128 -1.95 21.11 -2.45
N ASP A 129 -1.23 21.41 -1.35
CA ASP A 129 -0.82 20.44 -0.33
C ASP A 129 -1.72 20.48 0.93
N GLY A 130 -2.83 21.22 0.85
CA GLY A 130 -3.79 21.41 1.94
C GLY A 130 -4.34 20.08 2.45
N TRP A 131 -4.64 20.05 3.75
CA TRP A 131 -5.19 18.86 4.39
C TRP A 131 -6.60 18.57 3.89
N VAL A 132 -6.95 17.29 3.72
CA VAL A 132 -8.27 16.91 3.23
C VAL A 132 -9.23 16.69 4.41
N PRO A 133 -10.33 17.46 4.52
CA PRO A 133 -11.34 17.27 5.57
C PRO A 133 -11.92 15.85 5.58
N GLU A 134 -12.29 15.35 6.76
CA GLU A 134 -12.87 14.01 6.94
C GLU A 134 -14.10 13.76 6.06
N GLU A 135 -14.89 14.80 5.78
CA GLU A 135 -16.07 14.70 4.91
C GLU A 135 -15.74 14.33 3.46
N LEU A 136 -14.48 14.55 3.05
CA LEU A 136 -13.96 14.30 1.71
C LEU A 136 -13.08 13.04 1.64
N TRP A 137 -12.87 12.33 2.76
CA TRP A 137 -12.08 11.10 2.80
C TRP A 137 -12.57 9.98 1.87
N PRO A 138 -13.88 9.74 1.70
CA PRO A 138 -14.35 8.75 0.73
C PRO A 138 -13.88 9.06 -0.70
N GLN A 139 -13.85 10.34 -1.08
CA GLN A 139 -13.38 10.77 -2.40
C GLN A 139 -11.86 10.71 -2.50
N LEU A 140 -11.14 10.94 -1.40
CA LEU A 140 -9.70 10.74 -1.34
C LEU A 140 -9.31 9.27 -1.58
N VAL A 141 -10.08 8.31 -1.05
CA VAL A 141 -9.89 6.87 -1.27
C VAL A 141 -10.07 6.51 -2.75
N GLU A 142 -11.11 7.04 -3.40
CA GLU A 142 -11.36 6.85 -4.83
C GLU A 142 -10.23 7.46 -5.68
N CYS A 143 -9.84 8.70 -5.34
CA CYS A 143 -8.79 9.47 -5.99
C CYS A 143 -7.41 8.80 -5.87
N ALA A 144 -7.12 8.12 -4.75
CA ALA A 144 -5.86 7.44 -4.56
C ALA A 144 -5.60 6.36 -5.61
N GLN A 145 -6.63 5.62 -6.03
CA GLN A 145 -6.46 4.63 -7.10
C GLN A 145 -6.16 5.31 -8.44
N GLU A 146 -6.83 6.43 -8.74
CA GLU A 146 -6.60 7.21 -9.97
C GLU A 146 -5.18 7.82 -9.98
N TYR A 147 -4.73 8.35 -8.85
CA TYR A 147 -3.37 8.87 -8.69
C TYR A 147 -2.30 7.80 -8.96
N MET A 148 -2.55 6.54 -8.64
CA MET A 148 -1.60 5.45 -8.92
C MET A 148 -1.57 5.03 -10.38
N GLU A 149 -2.66 5.26 -11.12
CA GLU A 149 -2.78 4.89 -12.53
C GLU A 149 -2.33 6.03 -13.46
N GLU A 150 -2.58 7.27 -13.08
CA GLU A 150 -2.39 8.47 -13.92
C GLU A 150 -1.40 9.48 -13.35
N GLY A 151 -1.10 9.41 -12.06
CA GLY A 151 -0.15 10.30 -11.41
C GLY A 151 1.29 9.95 -11.77
N ASP A 152 2.14 10.98 -11.83
CA ASP A 152 3.59 10.81 -11.90
C ASP A 152 4.11 10.39 -10.51
N PHE A 153 4.09 9.09 -10.21
CA PHE A 153 4.70 8.47 -9.01
C PHE A 153 5.87 7.56 -9.37
#